data_AF-A0A2E5G620-F1
#
_entry.id   AF-A0A2E5G620-F1
#
_cell.length_a   1.000
_cell.length_b   1.000
_cell.length_c   1.000
_cell.angle_alpha   90.00
_cell.angle_beta   90.00
_cell.angle_gamma   90.00
#
_symmetry.space_group_name_H-M   'P 1'
#
loop_
_entity.id
_entity.type
_entity.pdbx_description
1 polymer ?
#
loop_
_entity_poly.entity_id
_entity_poly.type
_entity_poly.pdbx_seq_one_letter_code
_entity_poly.pdbx_strand_id
1 'polypeptide(L)'
;MTRRLLVQFFSQISGPTLKYLRFISKKMNERIGAGVAALNQVRCQAGTISQPFKRAFHMVANGEAATVFQPLEQRIMLSGNAPHDVLLDGLLTDDIDEDAPNLEILGVLSAIDDEGDELTFTITQIDGIPFTELGGLFAVADTDELVVANNETELDADTAAVVTHDVEIKVDDGTSFTLQTITITINNTNDNAPAGLAIVGDTVDENAAEGTVVGTLSATDADGA
;
A
#
# COMPACT_ATOMS: atom_id res chain seq x y z
N MET A 1 16.37 -46.77 -3.87
CA MET A 1 15.01 -46.27 -4.16
C MET A 1 14.85 -44.91 -3.50
N THR A 2 14.93 -43.83 -4.28
CA THR A 2 14.80 -42.45 -3.77
C THR A 2 13.34 -42.19 -3.42
N ARG A 3 12.96 -42.33 -2.15
CA ARG A 3 11.61 -41.98 -1.69
C ARG A 3 11.50 -40.46 -1.61
N ARG A 4 10.73 -39.84 -2.51
CA ARG A 4 10.42 -38.40 -2.47
C ARG A 4 9.34 -38.14 -1.42
N LEU A 5 9.55 -37.12 -0.58
CA LEU A 5 8.58 -36.66 0.42
C LEU A 5 7.36 -36.03 -0.27
N LEU A 6 6.15 -36.51 0.02
CA LEU A 6 4.91 -35.93 -0.48
C LEU A 6 4.36 -34.99 0.61
N VAL A 7 4.39 -33.68 0.37
CA VAL A 7 3.75 -32.67 1.21
C VAL A 7 2.32 -32.49 0.70
N GLN A 8 1.33 -32.82 1.52
CA GLN A 8 -0.08 -32.56 1.20
C GLN A 8 -0.51 -31.24 1.85
N PHE A 9 -0.80 -30.24 1.01
CA PHE A 9 -1.40 -28.97 1.43
C PHE A 9 -2.92 -29.14 1.42
N PHE A 10 -3.61 -28.79 2.51
CA PHE A 10 -5.07 -28.70 2.51
C PHE A 10 -5.50 -27.38 1.85
N SER A 11 -6.67 -27.39 1.19
CA SER A 11 -7.13 -26.44 0.17
C SER A 11 -7.42 -24.99 0.61
N GLN A 12 -6.86 -24.52 1.72
CA GLN A 12 -7.16 -23.20 2.29
C GLN A 12 -5.96 -22.24 2.34
N ILE A 13 -4.85 -22.55 1.67
CA ILE A 13 -3.64 -21.73 1.70
C ILE A 13 -3.42 -21.13 0.30
N SER A 14 -3.55 -19.81 0.16
CA SER A 14 -3.27 -19.05 -1.07
C SER A 14 -2.11 -18.06 -0.86
N GLY A 15 -1.59 -17.52 -1.97
CA GLY A 15 -0.71 -16.34 -1.93
C GLY A 15 0.70 -16.54 -1.31
N PRO A 16 1.26 -15.51 -0.65
CA PRO A 16 2.65 -15.47 -0.17
C PRO A 16 2.95 -16.52 0.90
N THR A 17 1.97 -16.86 1.74
CA THR A 17 2.03 -17.92 2.76
C THR A 17 2.38 -19.29 2.15
N LEU A 18 1.86 -19.59 0.96
CA LEU A 18 2.17 -20.84 0.25
C LEU A 18 3.62 -20.86 -0.28
N LYS A 19 4.17 -19.71 -0.70
CA LYS A 19 5.57 -19.59 -1.15
C LYS A 19 6.54 -19.77 0.02
N TYR A 20 6.25 -19.14 1.16
CA TYR A 20 7.04 -19.27 2.39
C TYR A 20 7.05 -20.70 2.93
N LEU A 21 5.90 -21.38 2.95
CA LEU A 21 5.79 -22.78 3.36
C LEU A 21 6.56 -23.75 2.45
N ARG A 22 6.58 -23.49 1.13
CA ARG A 22 7.41 -24.26 0.17
C ARG A 22 8.91 -24.06 0.41
N PHE A 23 9.33 -22.84 0.77
CA PHE A 23 10.73 -22.53 1.07
C PHE A 23 11.22 -23.26 2.34
N ILE A 24 10.44 -23.21 3.42
CA ILE A 24 10.78 -23.90 4.68
C ILE A 24 10.77 -25.42 4.49
N SER A 25 9.80 -25.97 3.75
CA SER A 25 9.77 -27.41 3.42
C SER A 25 11.04 -27.87 2.70
N LYS A 26 11.55 -27.07 1.75
CA LYS A 26 12.79 -27.38 1.02
C LYS A 26 14.02 -27.38 1.94
N LYS A 27 14.17 -26.36 2.79
CA LYS A 27 15.26 -26.27 3.78
C LYS A 27 15.24 -27.40 4.81
N MET A 28 14.06 -27.89 5.19
CA MET A 28 13.94 -29.00 6.15
C MET A 28 14.27 -30.36 5.51
N ASN A 29 13.89 -30.59 4.25
CA ASN A 29 14.30 -31.79 3.50
C ASN A 29 15.81 -31.92 3.34
N GLU A 30 16.54 -30.81 3.28
CA GLU A 30 18.01 -30.79 3.22
C GLU A 30 18.66 -31.17 4.57
N ARG A 31 17.94 -30.99 5.70
CA ARG A 31 18.44 -31.29 7.06
C ARG A 31 18.07 -32.68 7.56
N ILE A 32 17.03 -33.30 7.02
CA ILE A 32 16.62 -34.67 7.34
C ILE A 32 17.40 -35.61 6.40
N GLY A 33 18.48 -36.21 6.89
CA GLY A 33 19.34 -37.10 6.11
C GLY A 33 18.58 -38.24 5.39
N ALA A 34 19.19 -38.77 4.31
CA ALA A 34 18.58 -39.61 3.26
C ALA A 34 17.92 -40.96 3.66
N GLY A 35 17.71 -41.23 4.95
CA GLY A 35 17.10 -42.47 5.46
C GLY A 35 15.74 -42.32 6.16
N VAL A 36 15.22 -41.10 6.34
CA VAL A 36 14.01 -40.87 7.14
C VAL A 36 12.84 -40.41 6.25
N ALA A 37 11.78 -41.21 6.18
CA ALA A 37 10.53 -40.81 5.54
C ALA A 37 9.61 -40.13 6.57
N ALA A 38 9.42 -38.81 6.47
CA ALA A 38 8.55 -38.05 7.37
C ALA A 38 7.31 -37.52 6.62
N LEU A 39 6.11 -37.93 7.04
CA LEU A 39 4.88 -37.25 6.61
C LEU A 39 4.77 -35.94 7.40
N ASN A 40 4.87 -34.79 6.72
CA ASN A 40 4.65 -33.48 7.33
C ASN A 40 3.27 -32.96 6.91
N GLN A 41 2.38 -32.72 7.88
CA GLN A 41 1.08 -32.07 7.66
C GLN A 41 1.17 -30.69 8.29
N VAL A 42 0.90 -29.61 7.56
CA VAL A 42 0.91 -28.25 8.13
C VAL A 42 -0.54 -27.83 8.38
N ARG A 43 -0.88 -27.42 9.59
CA ARG A 43 -2.13 -26.71 9.88
C ARG A 43 -1.80 -25.26 10.24
N CYS A 44 -2.44 -24.33 9.56
CA CYS A 44 -2.46 -22.92 9.92
C CYS A 44 -3.80 -22.62 10.60
N GLN A 45 -3.75 -22.03 11.78
CA GLN A 45 -4.89 -21.37 12.42
C GLN A 45 -4.34 -20.04 12.97
N ALA A 46 -5.07 -18.94 12.74
CA ALA A 46 -4.68 -17.55 13.00
C ALA A 46 -3.49 -17.35 13.96
N GLY A 47 -2.41 -16.75 13.45
CA GLY A 47 -1.19 -16.44 14.23
C GLY A 47 -0.33 -17.62 14.69
N THR A 48 -0.70 -18.88 14.41
CA THR A 48 0.12 -20.05 14.76
C THR A 48 0.26 -21.01 13.58
N ILE A 49 1.50 -21.18 13.11
CA ILE A 49 1.86 -22.32 12.25
C ILE A 49 2.13 -23.51 13.17
N SER A 50 1.24 -24.51 13.17
CA SER A 50 1.46 -25.78 13.86
C SER A 50 1.89 -26.85 12.85
N GLN A 51 3.11 -27.34 12.99
CA GLN A 51 3.62 -28.48 12.22
C GLN A 51 3.84 -29.67 13.15
N PRO A 52 3.04 -30.75 13.06
CA PRO A 52 3.34 -32.03 13.68
C PRO A 52 4.65 -32.60 13.12
N PHE A 53 5.72 -32.56 13.92
CA PHE A 53 6.90 -33.37 13.70
C PHE A 53 6.80 -34.65 14.55
N LYS A 54 7.21 -35.80 14.00
CA LYS A 54 7.37 -37.03 14.78
C LYS A 54 8.84 -37.18 15.18
N ARG A 55 9.15 -37.09 16.47
CA ARG A 55 10.46 -37.52 16.99
C ARG A 55 10.44 -39.04 17.16
N ALA A 56 11.40 -39.74 16.55
CA ALA A 56 11.58 -41.17 16.70
C ALA A 56 12.59 -41.46 17.81
N PHE A 57 12.16 -42.17 18.85
CA PHE A 57 13.07 -42.76 19.84
C PHE A 57 13.27 -44.23 19.50
N HIS A 58 14.52 -44.66 19.38
CA HIS A 58 14.86 -46.07 19.35
C HIS A 58 15.05 -46.56 20.77
N MET A 59 14.20 -47.48 21.20
CA MET A 59 14.38 -48.21 22.45
C MET A 59 14.67 -49.67 22.09
N VAL A 60 15.77 -50.21 22.60
CA VAL A 60 16.14 -51.62 22.45
C VAL A 60 15.97 -52.28 23.81
N ALA A 61 15.05 -53.24 23.90
CA ALA A 61 14.88 -54.09 25.07
C ALA A 61 14.81 -55.55 24.60
N ASN A 62 15.54 -56.45 25.26
CA ASN A 62 15.53 -57.89 24.99
C ASN A 62 15.77 -58.29 23.52
N GLY A 63 16.61 -57.54 22.80
CA GLY A 63 16.97 -57.86 21.41
C GLY A 63 15.94 -57.46 20.36
N GLU A 64 14.82 -56.85 20.75
CA GLU A 64 13.80 -56.33 19.84
C GLU A 64 13.85 -54.80 19.85
N ALA A 65 13.97 -54.19 18.66
CA ALA A 65 14.04 -52.74 18.51
C ALA A 65 12.63 -52.20 18.23
N ALA A 66 12.11 -51.37 19.14
CA ALA A 66 10.85 -50.67 18.94
C ALA A 66 11.14 -49.19 18.64
N THR A 67 10.61 -48.69 17.54
CA THR A 67 10.59 -47.26 17.23
C THR A 67 9.31 -46.65 17.78
N VAL A 68 9.43 -45.83 18.83
CA VAL A 68 8.30 -45.09 19.38
C VAL A 68 8.29 -43.69 18.77
N PHE A 69 7.17 -43.30 18.16
CA PHE A 69 6.97 -41.95 17.62
C PHE A 69 6.16 -41.12 18.61
N GLN A 70 6.73 -40.04 19.14
CA GLN A 70 5.96 -39.05 19.90
C GLN A 70 5.57 -37.87 18.99
N PRO A 71 4.30 -37.42 19.02
CA PRO A 71 3.91 -36.19 18.34
C PRO A 71 4.58 -35.02 19.07
N LEU A 72 5.37 -34.24 18.34
CA LEU A 72 5.91 -32.97 18.80
C LEU A 72 5.26 -31.87 17.97
N GLU A 73 4.49 -31.01 18.64
CA GLU A 73 4.00 -29.79 18.02
C GLU A 73 5.05 -28.70 18.22
N GLN A 74 5.65 -28.24 17.13
CA GLN A 74 6.46 -27.02 17.16
C GLN A 74 5.53 -25.85 16.87
N ARG A 75 5.28 -25.03 17.90
CA ARG A 75 4.60 -23.75 17.75
C ARG A 75 5.65 -22.72 17.35
N ILE A 76 5.58 -22.20 16.12
CA ILE A 76 6.31 -20.99 15.75
C ILE A 76 5.45 -19.85 16.27
N MET A 77 5.95 -19.15 17.28
CA MET A 77 5.33 -17.92 17.77
C MET A 77 5.80 -16.83 16.81
N LEU A 78 4.89 -16.31 15.99
CA LEU A 78 5.11 -15.05 15.30
C LEU A 78 5.06 -13.97 16.39
N SER A 79 6.15 -13.23 16.54
CA SER A 79 6.28 -12.19 17.58
C SER A 79 5.97 -10.86 16.91
N GLY A 80 4.99 -10.10 17.42
CA GLY A 80 4.46 -8.85 16.83
C GLY A 80 5.52 -7.98 16.16
N ASN A 81 5.69 -8.19 14.87
CA ASN A 81 6.55 -7.40 14.02
C ASN A 81 5.71 -6.24 13.49
N ALA A 82 6.36 -5.14 13.12
CA ALA A 82 5.64 -4.04 12.52
C ALA A 82 5.13 -4.42 11.12
N PRO A 83 4.00 -3.85 10.66
CA PRO A 83 3.51 -4.03 9.30
C PRO A 83 4.55 -3.51 8.28
N HIS A 84 4.61 -4.09 7.09
CA HIS A 84 5.55 -3.68 6.04
C HIS A 84 4.88 -3.66 4.65
N ASP A 85 5.63 -3.27 3.62
CA ASP A 85 5.13 -3.15 2.24
C ASP A 85 3.85 -2.31 2.11
N VAL A 86 3.86 -1.13 2.74
CA VAL A 86 2.75 -0.18 2.66
C VAL A 86 2.61 0.32 1.22
N LEU A 87 1.41 0.21 0.64
CA LEU A 87 1.10 0.58 -0.74
C LEU A 87 -0.24 1.31 -0.80
N LEU A 88 -0.35 2.24 -1.75
CA LEU A 88 -1.61 2.79 -2.23
C LEU A 88 -1.96 2.13 -3.57
N ASP A 89 -3.10 1.44 -3.66
CA ASP A 89 -3.58 0.76 -4.88
C ASP A 89 -4.90 1.39 -5.34
N GLY A 90 -5.05 1.68 -6.64
CA GLY A 90 -6.31 2.22 -7.18
C GLY A 90 -6.12 3.20 -8.33
N LEU A 91 -5.20 4.15 -8.20
CA LEU A 91 -4.85 5.08 -9.27
C LEU A 91 -3.56 4.64 -10.00
N LEU A 92 -3.49 4.92 -11.30
CA LEU A 92 -2.32 4.61 -12.13
C LEU A 92 -1.11 5.51 -11.81
N THR A 93 -1.33 6.63 -11.11
CA THR A 93 -0.34 7.60 -10.63
C THR A 93 -0.82 8.17 -9.30
N ASP A 94 0.06 8.51 -8.35
CA ASP A 94 -0.34 9.11 -7.06
C ASP A 94 -0.84 10.57 -7.21
N ASP A 95 -1.59 10.88 -8.27
CA ASP A 95 -2.02 12.24 -8.62
C ASP A 95 -3.54 12.36 -8.50
N ILE A 96 -4.07 13.57 -8.29
CA ILE A 96 -5.51 13.83 -8.22
C ILE A 96 -5.79 15.13 -8.97
N ASP A 97 -6.90 15.18 -9.70
CA ASP A 97 -7.29 16.41 -10.40
C ASP A 97 -7.82 17.45 -9.39
N GLU A 98 -7.55 18.73 -9.62
CA GLU A 98 -7.96 19.79 -8.69
C GLU A 98 -9.48 19.92 -8.55
N ASP A 99 -10.24 19.54 -9.58
CA ASP A 99 -11.70 19.54 -9.55
C ASP A 99 -12.31 18.28 -8.89
N ALA A 100 -11.47 17.43 -8.29
CA ALA A 100 -11.92 16.22 -7.62
C ALA A 100 -12.89 16.54 -6.48
N PRO A 101 -14.07 15.90 -6.44
CA PRO A 101 -15.05 16.18 -5.41
C PRO A 101 -14.58 15.69 -4.04
N ASN A 102 -15.17 16.25 -2.97
CA ASN A 102 -14.97 15.74 -1.62
C ASN A 102 -15.29 14.24 -1.55
N LEU A 103 -14.44 13.50 -0.82
CA LEU A 103 -14.49 12.05 -0.71
C LEU A 103 -14.14 11.28 -1.99
N GLU A 104 -13.62 11.95 -3.03
CA GLU A 104 -13.02 11.24 -4.17
C GLU A 104 -11.87 10.36 -3.67
N ILE A 105 -11.85 9.12 -4.14
CA ILE A 105 -10.91 8.10 -3.69
C ILE A 105 -9.63 8.20 -4.52
N LEU A 106 -8.51 8.49 -3.85
CA LEU A 106 -7.18 8.42 -4.47
C LEU A 106 -6.72 6.97 -4.57
N GLY A 107 -7.05 6.16 -3.56
CA GLY A 107 -6.76 4.73 -3.58
C GLY A 107 -7.01 4.05 -2.24
N VAL A 108 -6.77 2.75 -2.22
CA VAL A 108 -6.89 1.88 -1.06
C VAL A 108 -5.49 1.60 -0.51
N LEU A 109 -5.31 1.87 0.77
CA LEU A 109 -4.10 1.59 1.52
C LEU A 109 -4.04 0.09 1.83
N SER A 110 -2.87 -0.50 1.64
CA SER A 110 -2.62 -1.88 2.01
C SER A 110 -1.24 -2.00 2.64
N ALA A 111 -1.07 -3.01 3.49
CA ALA A 111 0.21 -3.40 4.04
C ALA A 111 0.18 -4.90 4.35
N ILE A 112 1.35 -5.48 4.51
CA ILE A 112 1.53 -6.87 4.90
C ILE A 112 1.91 -6.91 6.37
N ASP A 113 1.18 -7.72 7.11
CA ASP A 113 1.54 -8.14 8.46
C ASP A 113 1.74 -9.65 8.49
N ASP A 114 2.90 -10.09 8.99
CA ASP A 114 3.30 -11.50 8.99
C ASP A 114 2.48 -12.32 10.01
N GLU A 115 1.98 -11.66 11.05
CA GLU A 115 1.19 -12.23 12.14
C GLU A 115 -0.29 -12.41 11.76
N GLY A 116 -0.79 -11.56 10.86
CA GLY A 116 -2.19 -11.45 10.46
C GLY A 116 -3.02 -10.64 11.45
N ASP A 117 -2.40 -9.71 12.17
CA ASP A 117 -3.07 -8.76 13.06
C ASP A 117 -3.89 -7.73 12.24
N GLU A 118 -4.90 -7.14 12.88
CA GLU A 118 -5.77 -6.15 12.24
C GLU A 118 -5.03 -4.81 12.12
N LEU A 119 -5.07 -4.22 10.92
CA LEU A 119 -4.32 -3.00 10.61
C LEU A 119 -5.22 -1.78 10.66
N THR A 120 -4.70 -0.71 11.26
CA THR A 120 -5.34 0.61 11.26
C THR A 120 -4.45 1.61 10.54
N PHE A 121 -5.03 2.36 9.59
CA PHE A 121 -4.36 3.41 8.83
C PHE A 121 -4.76 4.80 9.32
N THR A 122 -3.78 5.67 9.53
CA THR A 122 -4.01 7.07 9.96
C THR A 122 -3.02 8.01 9.32
N ILE A 123 -3.45 9.25 9.01
CA ILE A 123 -2.53 10.31 8.59
C ILE A 123 -1.92 10.96 9.83
N THR A 124 -0.59 11.05 9.89
CA THR A 124 0.14 11.69 10.99
C THR A 124 0.57 13.11 10.65
N GLN A 125 0.97 13.37 9.41
CA GLN A 125 1.36 14.69 8.91
C GLN A 125 1.06 14.86 7.43
N ILE A 126 0.91 16.11 7.01
CA ILE A 126 0.90 16.54 5.61
C ILE A 126 1.95 17.65 5.49
N ASP A 127 2.90 17.51 4.56
CA ASP A 127 4.00 18.47 4.33
C ASP A 127 4.85 18.75 5.57
N GLY A 128 5.05 17.75 6.42
CA GLY A 128 5.77 17.88 7.68
C GLY A 128 5.01 18.63 8.78
N ILE A 129 3.75 19.00 8.53
CA ILE A 129 2.87 19.62 9.53
C ILE A 129 1.98 18.53 10.15
N PRO A 130 1.92 18.41 11.49
CA PRO A 130 1.06 17.44 12.15
C PRO A 130 -0.40 17.54 11.69
N PHE A 131 -1.03 16.40 11.44
CA PHE A 131 -2.41 16.34 10.94
C PHE A 131 -3.41 17.04 11.88
N THR A 132 -3.11 17.05 13.19
CA THR A 132 -3.90 17.78 14.20
C THR A 132 -3.89 19.30 14.06
N GLU A 133 -2.91 19.85 13.33
CA GLU A 133 -2.71 21.29 13.14
C GLU A 133 -3.21 21.79 11.78
N LEU A 134 -3.11 20.96 10.73
CA LEU A 134 -3.40 21.37 9.35
C LEU A 134 -4.64 20.70 8.73
N GLY A 135 -5.19 19.65 9.35
CA GLY A 135 -6.15 18.71 8.73
C GLY A 135 -7.00 19.34 7.63
N GLY A 136 -6.73 18.99 6.36
CA GLY A 136 -7.09 19.96 5.33
C GLY A 136 -7.10 19.59 3.85
N LEU A 137 -6.59 18.43 3.43
CA LEU A 137 -6.60 18.08 1.99
C LEU A 137 -6.94 16.61 1.75
N PHE A 138 -6.39 15.73 2.57
CA PHE A 138 -6.60 14.29 2.48
C PHE A 138 -7.10 13.71 3.80
N ALA A 139 -7.85 12.62 3.73
CA ALA A 139 -8.36 11.88 4.87
C ALA A 139 -8.29 10.38 4.61
N VAL A 140 -8.32 9.58 5.68
CA VAL A 140 -8.56 8.13 5.59
C VAL A 140 -10.03 7.87 5.89
N ALA A 141 -10.76 7.33 4.91
CA ALA A 141 -12.15 6.90 4.99
C ALA A 141 -12.25 5.36 5.01
N ASP A 142 -13.40 4.83 5.44
CA ASP A 142 -13.75 3.41 5.41
C ASP A 142 -12.66 2.43 5.87
N THR A 143 -11.79 2.88 6.79
CA THR A 143 -10.62 2.22 7.40
C THR A 143 -9.32 2.20 6.60
N ASP A 144 -9.37 2.13 5.27
CA ASP A 144 -8.20 2.00 4.41
C ASP A 144 -8.25 2.84 3.12
N GLU A 145 -9.29 3.64 2.89
CA GLU A 145 -9.37 4.47 1.68
C GLU A 145 -8.73 5.84 1.92
N LEU A 146 -7.72 6.19 1.12
CA LEU A 146 -7.21 7.56 1.08
C LEU A 146 -8.08 8.39 0.14
N VAL A 147 -8.68 9.46 0.68
CA VAL A 147 -9.67 10.28 -0.04
C VAL A 147 -9.36 11.76 0.06
N VAL A 148 -9.93 12.56 -0.85
CA VAL A 148 -10.04 14.01 -0.68
C VAL A 148 -10.84 14.30 0.58
N ALA A 149 -10.27 15.12 1.47
CA ALA A 149 -10.90 15.44 2.74
C ALA A 149 -12.27 16.09 2.51
N ASN A 150 -13.26 15.72 3.33
CA ASN A 150 -14.56 16.37 3.28
C ASN A 150 -14.52 17.69 4.06
N ASN A 151 -13.92 18.70 3.46
CA ASN A 151 -13.88 20.06 3.97
C ASN A 151 -14.33 21.05 2.87
N GLU A 152 -14.47 22.32 3.24
CA GLU A 152 -14.87 23.39 2.30
C GLU A 152 -13.65 23.94 1.53
N THR A 153 -12.48 23.31 1.66
CA THR A 153 -11.25 23.73 0.96
C THR A 153 -11.08 22.81 -0.23
N GLU A 154 -11.51 23.29 -1.39
CA GLU A 154 -11.31 22.58 -2.66
C GLU A 154 -9.80 22.49 -2.98
N LEU A 155 -9.42 21.46 -3.73
CA LEU A 155 -8.11 21.43 -4.36
C LEU A 155 -8.15 22.50 -5.47
N ASP A 156 -7.18 23.41 -5.48
CA ASP A 156 -7.14 24.50 -6.46
C ASP A 156 -5.66 24.80 -6.76
N ALA A 157 -5.17 24.26 -7.87
CA ALA A 157 -3.81 24.41 -8.36
C ALA A 157 -3.54 25.81 -8.94
N ASP A 158 -4.58 26.52 -9.40
CA ASP A 158 -4.46 27.91 -9.91
C ASP A 158 -4.10 28.89 -8.79
N THR A 159 -4.65 28.68 -7.59
CA THR A 159 -4.37 29.53 -6.43
C THR A 159 -3.37 28.94 -5.44
N ALA A 160 -3.08 27.64 -5.53
CA ALA A 160 -2.13 26.98 -4.65
C ALA A 160 -0.69 27.46 -4.87
N ALA A 161 0.01 27.68 -3.76
CA ALA A 161 1.46 27.93 -3.78
C ALA A 161 2.28 26.64 -4.05
N VAL A 162 1.69 25.48 -3.75
CA VAL A 162 2.31 24.16 -3.84
C VAL A 162 1.24 23.16 -4.29
N VAL A 163 1.52 22.39 -5.34
CA VAL A 163 0.61 21.39 -5.93
C VAL A 163 1.06 19.95 -5.65
N THR A 164 2.07 19.76 -4.80
CA THR A 164 2.57 18.44 -4.39
C THR A 164 2.56 18.34 -2.88
N HIS A 165 1.95 17.29 -2.34
CA HIS A 165 1.79 17.10 -0.90
C HIS A 165 2.37 15.78 -0.43
N ASP A 166 3.23 15.82 0.59
CA ASP A 166 3.77 14.62 1.23
C ASP A 166 2.87 14.21 2.40
N VAL A 167 2.12 13.11 2.22
CA VAL A 167 1.21 12.55 3.22
C VAL A 167 1.89 11.39 3.94
N GLU A 168 2.11 11.53 5.25
CA GLU A 168 2.64 10.43 6.06
C GLU A 168 1.50 9.58 6.63
N ILE A 169 1.50 8.30 6.27
CA ILE A 169 0.58 7.29 6.73
C ILE A 169 1.26 6.46 7.82
N LYS A 170 0.59 6.33 8.96
CA LYS A 170 0.90 5.36 10.00
C LYS A 170 0.02 4.14 9.85
N VAL A 171 0.64 2.98 9.75
CA VAL A 171 0.00 1.66 9.78
C VAL A 171 0.31 1.00 11.12
N ASP A 172 -0.71 0.75 11.93
CA ASP A 172 -0.60 0.24 13.30
C ASP A 172 -1.30 -1.13 13.41
N ASP A 173 -0.64 -2.13 13.99
CA ASP A 173 -1.18 -3.48 14.24
C ASP A 173 -1.70 -3.67 15.69
N GLY A 174 -1.66 -2.61 16.50
CA GLY A 174 -2.00 -2.60 17.93
C GLY A 174 -0.83 -2.88 18.88
N THR A 175 0.28 -3.41 18.37
CA THR A 175 1.53 -3.72 19.09
C THR A 175 2.71 -2.89 18.57
N SER A 176 2.80 -2.75 17.25
CA SER A 176 3.83 -2.03 16.50
C SER A 176 3.22 -1.20 15.37
N PHE A 177 4.04 -0.35 14.76
CA PHE A 177 3.61 0.45 13.63
C PHE A 177 4.76 0.73 12.66
N THR A 178 4.38 1.08 11.43
CA THR A 178 5.26 1.58 10.38
C THR A 178 4.74 2.92 9.85
N LEU A 179 5.66 3.80 9.46
CA LEU A 179 5.36 5.07 8.80
C LEU A 179 5.78 4.97 7.33
N GLN A 180 4.91 5.44 6.44
CA GLN A 180 5.17 5.54 5.01
C GLN A 180 4.72 6.89 4.50
N THR A 181 5.58 7.58 3.75
CA THR A 181 5.22 8.83 3.07
C THR A 181 4.78 8.52 1.65
N ILE A 182 3.66 9.09 1.24
CA ILE A 182 3.11 9.05 -0.12
C ILE A 182 3.08 10.49 -0.63
N THR A 183 3.66 10.74 -1.79
CA THR A 183 3.63 12.05 -2.43
C THR A 183 2.45 12.11 -3.37
N ILE A 184 1.57 13.10 -3.18
CA ILE A 184 0.38 13.31 -4.01
C ILE A 184 0.58 14.56 -4.86
N THR A 185 0.35 14.46 -6.18
CA THR A 185 0.36 15.64 -7.07
C THR A 185 -1.07 16.07 -7.40
N ILE A 186 -1.36 17.35 -7.27
CA ILE A 186 -2.60 17.95 -7.77
C ILE A 186 -2.38 18.34 -9.22
N ASN A 187 -3.17 17.78 -10.12
CA ASN A 187 -3.16 18.14 -11.53
C ASN A 187 -4.01 19.38 -11.75
N ASN A 188 -3.44 20.36 -12.44
CA ASN A 188 -4.20 21.46 -12.99
C ASN A 188 -5.07 20.95 -14.16
N THR A 189 -6.35 21.24 -14.08
CA THR A 189 -7.39 21.01 -15.08
C THR A 189 -7.79 22.33 -15.70
N ASN A 190 -8.19 22.33 -16.98
CA ASN A 190 -8.72 23.55 -17.60
C ASN A 190 -10.18 23.76 -17.19
N ASP A 191 -10.39 24.40 -16.06
CA ASP A 191 -11.70 24.70 -15.48
C ASP A 191 -12.02 26.20 -15.49
N ASN A 192 -11.01 27.03 -15.71
CA ASN A 192 -11.11 28.47 -15.79
C ASN A 192 -11.20 28.90 -17.27
N ALA A 193 -11.99 29.95 -17.52
CA ALA A 193 -12.16 30.50 -18.87
C ALA A 193 -11.39 31.82 -19.00
N PRO A 194 -10.85 32.15 -20.20
CA PRO A 194 -10.13 33.39 -20.41
C PRO A 194 -10.97 34.61 -20.03
N ALA A 195 -10.40 35.45 -19.15
CA ALA A 195 -11.04 36.63 -18.61
C ALA A 195 -10.24 37.91 -18.94
N GLY A 196 -10.82 39.07 -18.60
CA GLY A 196 -10.09 40.34 -18.66
C GLY A 196 -9.71 40.81 -20.07
N LEU A 197 -10.54 40.52 -21.09
CA LEU A 197 -10.30 40.95 -22.46
C LEU A 197 -10.03 42.46 -22.54
N ALA A 198 -8.84 42.81 -23.03
CA ALA A 198 -8.39 44.19 -23.19
C ALA A 198 -7.81 44.40 -24.59
N ILE A 199 -7.85 45.65 -25.05
CA ILE A 199 -7.21 46.09 -26.29
C ILE A 199 -6.25 47.24 -26.00
N VAL A 200 -5.04 47.16 -26.55
CA VAL A 200 -4.06 48.26 -26.52
C VAL A 200 -3.88 48.79 -27.94
N GLY A 201 -4.19 50.08 -28.12
CA GLY A 201 -4.34 50.71 -29.44
C GLY A 201 -5.71 50.38 -30.02
N ASP A 202 -6.68 51.28 -29.88
CA ASP A 202 -8.05 51.09 -30.39
C ASP A 202 -8.40 52.11 -31.47
N THR A 203 -7.39 52.78 -32.01
CA THR A 203 -7.53 53.85 -33.00
C THR A 203 -6.59 53.61 -34.17
N VAL A 204 -7.02 54.02 -35.36
CA VAL A 204 -6.26 53.92 -36.60
C VAL A 204 -6.57 55.13 -37.48
N ASP A 205 -5.56 55.65 -38.17
CA ASP A 205 -5.73 56.79 -39.08
C ASP A 205 -6.59 56.41 -40.29
N GLU A 206 -7.40 57.35 -40.77
CA GLU A 206 -8.28 57.15 -41.93
C GLU A 206 -7.53 56.80 -43.24
N ASN A 207 -6.22 57.11 -43.30
CA ASN A 207 -5.35 56.85 -44.45
C ASN A 207 -4.33 55.73 -44.17
N ALA A 208 -4.56 54.92 -43.14
CA ALA A 208 -3.67 53.81 -42.80
C ALA A 208 -3.57 52.81 -43.96
N ALA A 209 -2.34 52.38 -44.25
CA ALA A 209 -2.10 51.38 -45.29
C ALA A 209 -2.72 50.02 -44.91
N GLU A 210 -3.03 49.21 -45.93
CA GLU A 210 -3.50 47.84 -45.71
C GLU A 210 -2.50 47.04 -44.87
N GLY A 211 -3.03 46.30 -43.88
CA GLY A 211 -2.21 45.54 -42.93
C GLY A 211 -1.75 46.33 -41.70
N THR A 212 -2.16 47.59 -41.55
CA THR A 212 -1.91 48.34 -40.31
C THR A 212 -2.59 47.65 -39.13
N VAL A 213 -1.81 47.33 -38.09
CA VAL A 213 -2.33 46.78 -36.83
C VAL A 213 -3.03 47.91 -36.07
N VAL A 214 -4.33 47.74 -35.83
CA VAL A 214 -5.14 48.72 -35.07
C VAL A 214 -4.82 48.62 -33.58
N GLY A 215 -4.65 47.40 -33.08
CA GLY A 215 -4.38 47.10 -31.68
C GLY A 215 -4.00 45.67 -31.43
N THR A 216 -3.57 45.42 -30.20
CA THR A 216 -3.29 44.07 -29.70
C THR A 216 -4.35 43.71 -28.66
N LEU A 217 -4.96 42.53 -28.82
CA LEU A 217 -5.85 41.96 -27.82
C LEU A 217 -5.05 41.17 -26.79
N SER A 218 -5.46 41.24 -25.53
CA SER A 218 -4.94 40.43 -24.43
C SER A 218 -6.08 39.92 -23.56
N ALA A 219 -5.91 38.72 -22.99
CA ALA A 219 -6.73 38.15 -21.95
C ALA A 219 -5.82 37.49 -20.92
N THR A 220 -6.36 37.15 -19.75
CA THR A 220 -5.69 36.36 -18.72
C THR A 220 -6.53 35.13 -18.42
N ASP A 221 -5.86 34.01 -18.23
CA ASP A 221 -6.45 32.71 -17.96
C ASP A 221 -5.77 32.17 -16.70
N ALA A 222 -6.56 31.67 -15.74
CA ALA A 222 -6.03 31.30 -14.43
C ALA A 222 -5.21 30.00 -14.51
N ASP A 223 -5.60 29.10 -15.41
CA ASP A 223 -4.92 27.84 -15.76
C ASP A 223 -3.59 28.09 -16.51
N GLY A 224 -3.35 29.33 -16.93
CA GLY A 224 -2.12 29.75 -17.60
C GLY A 224 -2.07 29.45 -19.10
N ALA A 225 -3.22 29.31 -19.77
CA ALA A 225 -3.33 29.07 -21.22
C ALA A 225 -3.41 30.33 -22.10
#